data_AF-A0A7X9KNU2-F1
#
_entry.id   AF-A0A7X9KNU2-F1
#
_cell.length_a   1.000
_cell.length_b   1.000
_cell.length_c   1.000
_cell.angle_alpha   90.00
_cell.angle_beta   90.00
_cell.angle_gamma   90.00
#
_symmetry.space_group_name_H-M   'P 1'
#
loop_
_entity.id
_entity.type
_entity.pdbx_description
1 polymer ?
#
loop_
_entity_poly.entity_id
_entity_poly.type
_entity_poly.pdbx_seq_one_letter_code
_entity_poly.pdbx_strand_id
1 'polypeptide(L)' 'IIYDQYLRTIQVPVLEYKLQNNLLHYRYQNCVAGFNMPLKIKNSNGWLKPTEEWQTKKYKKREFAVDENFYINTTNASN' A
#
# COMPACT_ATOMS: atom_id res chain seq x y z
N ILE A 1 -20.50 18.21 -26.32
CA ILE A 1 -20.13 16.95 -25.64
C ILE A 1 -18.64 17.04 -25.38
N ILE A 2 -18.27 17.54 -24.20
CA ILE A 2 -16.87 17.80 -23.81
C ILE A 2 -16.41 16.57 -23.05
N TYR A 3 -15.90 15.61 -23.80
CA TYR A 3 -15.33 14.36 -23.31
C TYR A 3 -13.87 14.39 -23.72
N ASP A 4 -13.03 14.99 -22.88
CA ASP A 4 -11.58 14.79 -22.82
C ASP A 4 -10.98 15.74 -21.76
N GLN A 5 -11.60 15.79 -20.57
CA GLN A 5 -10.78 16.05 -19.39
C GLN A 5 -10.18 14.73 -19.00
N TYR A 6 -9.08 14.45 -19.70
CA TYR A 6 -8.12 13.43 -19.37
C TYR A 6 -8.02 13.28 -17.85
N LEU A 7 -8.31 12.05 -17.47
CA LEU A 7 -7.85 11.29 -16.32
C LEU A 7 -6.32 11.50 -16.11
N ARG A 8 -5.89 12.75 -15.91
CA ARG A 8 -4.48 13.13 -15.89
C ARG A 8 -3.95 12.65 -14.56
N THR A 9 -3.08 11.64 -14.67
CA THR A 9 -2.46 10.87 -13.59
C THR A 9 -3.44 9.95 -12.85
N ILE A 10 -3.70 8.77 -13.42
CA ILE A 10 -3.97 7.57 -12.62
C ILE A 10 -2.68 7.23 -11.87
N GLN A 11 -2.35 7.99 -10.83
CA GLN A 11 -1.29 7.63 -9.90
C GLN A 11 -1.80 6.43 -9.11
N VAL A 12 -1.57 5.23 -9.66
CA VAL A 12 -1.89 3.99 -8.96
C VAL A 12 -0.96 3.92 -7.75
N PRO A 13 -1.52 3.95 -6.52
CA PRO A 13 -0.72 3.88 -5.32
C PRO A 13 0.01 2.53 -5.29
N VAL A 14 1.31 2.59 -5.09
CA VAL A 14 2.16 1.43 -4.91
C VAL A 14 2.41 1.28 -3.42
N LEU A 15 1.91 0.21 -2.83
CA LEU A 15 2.29 -0.18 -1.49
C LEU A 15 3.64 -0.89 -1.53
N GLU A 16 4.66 -0.20 -1.06
CA GLU A 16 5.96 -0.79 -0.83
C GLU A 16 6.02 -1.35 0.58
N TYR A 17 6.45 -2.60 0.70
CA TYR A 17 6.59 -3.25 2.00
C TYR A 17 7.90 -4.04 2.11
N LYS A 18 8.40 -4.15 3.34
CA LYS A 18 9.61 -4.90 3.70
C LYS A 18 9.41 -5.59 5.03
N LEU A 19 9.80 -6.86 5.10
CA LEU A 19 9.76 -7.65 6.34
C LEU A 19 11.19 -7.79 6.87
N GLN A 20 11.46 -7.22 8.04
CA GLN A 20 12.78 -7.30 8.69
C GLN A 20 12.59 -7.50 10.20
N ASN A 21 13.24 -8.51 10.79
CA ASN A 21 13.25 -8.76 12.24
C ASN A 21 11.83 -8.80 12.88
N ASN A 22 10.86 -9.46 12.24
CA ASN A 22 9.45 -9.51 12.68
C ASN A 22 8.74 -8.14 12.72
N LEU A 23 9.27 -7.15 12.00
CA LEU A 23 8.67 -5.87 11.72
C LEU A 23 8.32 -5.80 10.23
N LEU A 24 7.09 -5.42 9.94
CA LEU A 24 6.65 -5.04 8.61
C LEU A 24 6.82 -3.54 8.48
N HIS A 25 7.75 -3.14 7.63
CA HIS A 25 7.87 -1.78 7.14
C HIS A 25 6.95 -1.63 5.93
N TYR A 26 6.18 -0.56 5.85
CA TYR A 26 5.29 -0.29 4.74
C TYR A 26 5.18 1.20 4.49
N ARG A 27 5.05 1.60 3.21
CA ARG A 27 4.75 2.97 2.78
C ARG A 27 3.97 2.96 1.47
N TYR A 28 3.25 4.03 1.19
CA TYR A 28 2.78 4.31 -0.15
C TYR A 28 3.84 5.07 -0.94
N GLN A 29 3.97 4.70 -2.19
CA GLN A 29 4.73 5.38 -3.21
C GLN A 29 3.80 5.64 -4.40
N ASN A 30 4.06 6.71 -5.16
CA ASN A 30 3.24 7.07 -6.32
C ASN A 30 1.75 7.23 -5.97
N CYS A 31 1.45 7.74 -4.77
CA CYS A 31 0.11 8.10 -4.33
C CYS A 31 -0.08 9.62 -4.40
N VAL A 32 -1.33 10.06 -4.52
CA VAL A 32 -1.69 11.48 -4.53
C VAL A 32 -1.45 12.08 -3.14
N ALA A 33 -1.00 13.33 -3.07
CA ALA A 33 -0.83 14.02 -1.79
C ALA A 33 -2.17 14.02 -1.01
N GLY A 34 -2.13 13.50 0.23
CA GLY A 34 -3.34 13.32 1.05
C GLY A 34 -4.04 11.97 0.88
N PHE A 35 -3.44 11.01 0.17
CA PHE A 35 -3.96 9.65 0.05
C PHE A 35 -3.96 8.93 1.41
N ASN A 36 -5.15 8.67 1.94
CA ASN A 36 -5.37 8.11 3.27
C ASN A 36 -6.16 6.78 3.25
N MET A 37 -6.10 6.06 2.13
CA MET A 37 -6.89 4.85 1.94
C MET A 37 -6.42 3.72 2.88
N PRO A 38 -7.29 3.23 3.78
CA PRO A 38 -6.96 2.11 4.64
C PRO A 38 -7.00 0.81 3.83
N LEU A 39 -5.97 -0.03 3.99
CA LEU A 39 -5.88 -1.33 3.36
C LEU A 39 -6.19 -2.43 4.35
N LYS A 40 -6.81 -3.49 3.88
CA LYS A 40 -7.02 -4.68 4.69
C LYS A 40 -5.95 -5.72 4.39
N ILE A 41 -5.38 -6.29 5.44
CA ILE A 41 -4.40 -7.37 5.30
C ILE A 41 -5.14 -8.66 4.92
N LYS A 42 -4.70 -9.35 3.87
CA LYS A 42 -5.20 -10.68 3.49
C LYS A 42 -4.95 -11.65 4.66
N ASN A 43 -5.95 -12.44 5.03
CA ASN A 43 -5.87 -13.38 6.16
C ASN A 43 -5.63 -12.74 7.55
N SER A 44 -6.06 -11.49 7.75
CA SER A 44 -6.10 -10.85 9.07
C SER A 44 -7.21 -9.80 9.14
N ASN A 45 -7.86 -9.62 10.29
CA ASN A 45 -8.79 -8.49 10.52
C ASN A 45 -8.04 -7.16 10.77
N GLY A 46 -6.78 -7.09 10.37
CA GLY A 46 -5.93 -5.93 10.57
C GLY A 46 -6.11 -4.94 9.43
N TRP A 47 -6.36 -3.68 9.78
CA TRP A 47 -6.24 -2.57 8.84
C TRP A 47 -4.84 -1.97 8.90
N LEU A 48 -4.33 -1.57 7.75
CA LEU A 48 -3.15 -0.76 7.56
C LEU A 48 -3.57 0.59 7.03
N LYS A 49 -2.94 1.65 7.52
CA LYS A 49 -3.08 3.00 6.99
C LYS A 49 -1.69 3.45 6.54
N PRO A 50 -1.21 2.98 5.38
CA PRO A 50 0.07 3.43 4.86
C PRO A 50 -0.01 4.92 4.55
N THR A 51 1.11 5.60 4.69
CA THR A 51 1.30 7.00 4.30
C THR A 51 2.50 7.06 3.36
N GLU A 52 2.81 8.25 2.85
CA GLU A 52 4.01 8.50 2.04
C GLU A 52 5.32 8.23 2.81
N GLU A 53 5.24 8.22 4.14
CA GLU A 53 6.36 7.94 5.03
C GLU A 53 6.45 6.45 5.41
N TRP A 54 7.67 5.99 5.70
CA TRP A 54 7.91 4.64 6.19
C TRP A 54 7.29 4.44 7.57
N GLN A 55 6.33 3.53 7.65
CA GLN A 55 5.75 3.09 8.91
C GLN A 55 6.16 1.65 9.23
N THR A 56 6.26 1.35 10.51
CA THR A 56 6.62 0.01 10.99
C THR A 56 5.53 -0.56 11.88
N LYS A 57 5.14 -1.80 11.64
CA LYS A 57 4.20 -2.54 12.47
C LYS A 57 4.78 -3.90 12.83
N LYS A 58 4.61 -4.30 14.08
CA LYS A 58 4.98 -5.67 14.51
C LYS A 58 4.15 -6.68 13.73
N TYR A 59 4.82 -7.49 12.93
CA TYR A 59 4.19 -8.48 12.06
C TYR A 59 5.01 -9.76 12.12
N LYS A 60 4.47 -10.76 12.83
CA LYS A 60 5.17 -12.03 13.08
C LYS A 60 5.02 -13.03 11.93
N LYS A 61 4.17 -12.76 10.93
CA LYS A 61 4.01 -13.64 9.77
C LYS A 61 5.11 -13.35 8.75
N ARG A 62 5.59 -14.41 8.08
CA ARG A 62 6.62 -14.33 7.04
C ARG A 62 6.09 -13.81 5.71
N GLU A 63 4.78 -13.86 5.52
CA GLU A 63 4.12 -13.45 4.28
C GLU A 63 3.17 -12.32 4.56
N PHE A 64 3.29 -11.26 3.78
CA PHE A 64 2.40 -10.11 3.81
C PHE A 64 1.68 -10.02 2.48
N ALA A 65 0.36 -10.01 2.53
CA ALA A 65 -0.49 -9.80 1.37
C ALA A 65 -1.63 -8.85 1.74
N VAL A 66 -2.00 -7.99 0.79
CA VAL A 66 -3.16 -7.12 0.89
C VAL A 66 -4.35 -7.81 0.25
N ASP A 67 -5.54 -7.47 0.71
CA ASP A 67 -6.79 -7.93 0.11
C ASP A 67 -6.87 -7.50 -1.38
N GLU A 68 -7.20 -8.43 -2.26
CA GLU A 68 -7.24 -8.22 -3.73
C GLU A 68 -8.37 -7.27 -4.17
N ASN A 69 -9.30 -6.93 -3.27
CA ASN A 69 -10.34 -5.94 -3.54
C ASN A 69 -9.81 -4.50 -3.59
N PHE A 70 -8.54 -4.26 -3.24
CA PHE A 70 -7.93 -2.94 -3.32
C PHE A 70 -7.16 -2.79 -4.63
N TYR A 71 -7.50 -1.75 -5.41
CA TYR A 71 -6.81 -1.40 -6.65
C TYR A 71 -5.48 -0.69 -6.37
N ILE A 72 -4.51 -1.44 -5.84
CA ILE A 72 -3.17 -0.97 -5.52
C ILE A 72 -2.12 -1.93 -6.09
N ASN A 73 -0.95 -1.41 -6.41
CA ASN A 73 0.20 -2.27 -6.69
C ASN A 73 0.91 -2.61 -5.38
N THR A 74 1.45 -3.82 -5.25
CA THR A 74 2.31 -4.18 -4.12
C THR A 74 3.70 -4.50 -4.63
N THR A 75 4.72 -3.88 -4.03
CA THR A 75 6.11 -4.18 -4.35
C THR A 75 6.86 -4.62 -3.10
N ASN A 76 7.63 -5.70 -3.23
CA ASN A 76 8.45 -6.22 -2.15
C ASN A 76 9.84 -5.58 -2.26
N ALA A 77 10.28 -4.87 -1.23
CA ALA A 77 11.58 -4.18 -1.23
C ALA A 77 12.76 -5.09 -0.83
N SER A 78 12.59 -6.42 -0.87
CA SER A 78 13.66 -7.39 -0.59
C SER A 78 14.21 -7.87 -1.93
N ASN A 79 15.35 -7.32 -2.33
CA ASN A 79 16.17 -7.80 -3.45
C ASN A 79 17.41 -8.49 -2.88
#